data_AF-A0A920TCK8-F1
#
_entry.id   AF-A0A920TCK8-F1
#
_cell.length_a   1.000
_cell.length_b   1.000
_cell.length_c   1.000
_cell.angle_alpha   90.00
_cell.angle_beta   90.00
_cell.angle_gamma   90.00
#
_symmetry.space_group_name_H-M   'P 1'
#
loop_
_entity.id
_entity.type
_entity.pdbx_description
1 polymer ?
#
loop_
_entity_poly.entity_id
_entity_poly.type
_entity_poly.pdbx_seq_one_letter_code
_entity_poly.pdbx_strand_id
1 'polypeptide(L)'
;MNVLMVGSTGFIGRATLAYLQGKGHRVAAWVRDSEKAIDLLGEGIRIVGPFVDPTDLRKELEWADCVVNLAGRPLAGVRWTQKKKKDFEDSRIGLTNLITEEISNCQNPPSVFVSASAVGYYGDRGTEILTERSSKGEDYLAGLCSSWEESAHKAEEYGVRV
;
A
#
# COMPACT_ATOMS: atom_id res chain seq x y z
N MET A 1 2.10 6.52 -18.01
CA MET A 1 1.13 5.96 -17.05
C MET A 1 0.94 6.92 -15.91
N ASN A 2 -0.27 6.94 -15.37
CA ASN A 2 -0.68 7.58 -14.14
C ASN A 2 -0.56 6.56 -13.00
N VAL A 3 0.15 6.93 -11.94
CA VAL A 3 0.38 6.06 -10.78
C VAL A 3 -0.14 6.74 -9.53
N LEU A 4 -1.12 6.13 -8.87
CA LEU A 4 -1.53 6.53 -7.53
C LEU A 4 -0.66 5.79 -6.52
N MET A 5 0.07 6.52 -5.69
CA MET A 5 1.04 5.94 -4.77
C MET A 5 0.75 6.31 -3.32
N VAL A 6 0.63 5.28 -2.47
CA VAL A 6 0.41 5.42 -1.03
C VAL A 6 1.69 5.04 -0.27
N GLY A 7 2.04 5.78 0.76
CA GLY A 7 3.31 5.60 1.48
C GLY A 7 4.52 6.22 0.78
N SER A 8 4.29 7.16 -0.14
CA SER A 8 5.32 7.88 -0.92
C SER A 8 6.33 8.65 -0.06
N THR A 9 5.96 9.10 1.14
CA THR A 9 6.86 9.80 2.07
C THR A 9 7.80 8.87 2.86
N GLY A 10 7.63 7.55 2.72
CA GLY A 10 8.45 6.53 3.38
C GLY A 10 9.84 6.35 2.76
N PHE A 11 10.64 5.47 3.37
CA PHE A 11 11.99 5.16 2.89
C PHE A 11 12.00 4.61 1.46
N ILE A 12 11.27 3.51 1.23
CA ILE A 12 11.12 2.93 -0.12
C ILE A 12 10.28 3.85 -1.01
N GLY A 13 9.22 4.44 -0.44
CA GLY A 13 8.28 5.29 -1.16
C GLY A 13 8.94 6.44 -1.92
N ARG A 14 9.85 7.18 -1.28
CA ARG A 14 10.52 8.31 -1.92
C ARG A 14 11.39 7.88 -3.10
N ALA A 15 12.13 6.79 -2.94
CA ALA A 15 12.99 6.26 -3.99
C ALA A 15 12.16 5.75 -5.18
N THR A 16 11.07 5.02 -4.92
CA THR A 16 10.16 4.54 -5.97
C THR A 16 9.48 5.69 -6.70
N LEU A 17 9.01 6.72 -5.98
CA LEU A 17 8.40 7.90 -6.59
C LEU A 17 9.39 8.62 -7.53
N ALA A 18 10.61 8.89 -7.06
CA ALA A 18 11.64 9.54 -7.86
C ALA A 18 12.01 8.72 -9.10
N TYR A 19 12.11 7.39 -8.96
CA TYR A 19 12.37 6.49 -10.08
C TYR A 19 11.24 6.54 -11.13
N LEU A 20 9.98 6.47 -10.69
CA LEU A 20 8.82 6.50 -11.59
C LEU A 20 8.73 7.84 -12.35
N GLN A 21 8.99 8.96 -11.67
CA GLN A 21 9.06 10.26 -12.33
C GLN A 21 10.21 10.36 -13.33
N GLY A 22 11.40 9.85 -12.99
CA GLY A 22 12.54 9.80 -13.90
C GLY A 22 12.28 8.94 -15.15
N LYS A 23 11.30 8.04 -15.11
CA LYS A 23 10.81 7.27 -16.26
C LYS A 23 9.66 7.95 -17.02
N GLY A 24 9.26 9.16 -16.64
CA GLY A 24 8.21 9.93 -17.29
C GLY A 24 6.78 9.55 -16.87
N HIS A 25 6.61 8.79 -15.78
CA HIS A 25 5.28 8.51 -15.24
C HIS A 25 4.74 9.71 -14.45
N ARG A 26 3.42 9.90 -14.47
CA ARG A 26 2.73 10.91 -13.64
C ARG A 26 2.36 10.26 -12.32
N VAL A 27 2.91 10.75 -11.21
CA VAL A 27 2.67 10.15 -9.88
C VAL A 27 1.80 11.07 -9.04
N ALA A 28 0.67 10.55 -8.54
CA ALA A 28 -0.12 11.17 -7.48
C ALA A 28 0.27 10.54 -6.14
N ALA A 29 0.81 11.32 -5.23
CA ALA A 29 1.18 10.90 -3.89
C ALA A 29 -0.02 11.04 -2.96
N TRP A 30 -0.67 9.93 -2.62
CA TRP A 30 -1.70 9.89 -1.58
C TRP A 30 -1.04 9.89 -0.20
N VAL A 31 -1.25 10.98 0.53
CA VAL A 31 -0.67 11.22 1.85
C VAL A 31 -1.73 11.52 2.90
N ARG A 32 -1.33 11.40 4.17
CA ARG A 32 -2.16 11.75 5.33
C ARG A 32 -1.94 13.18 5.83
N ASP A 33 -0.81 13.77 5.43
CA ASP A 33 -0.31 15.07 5.88
C ASP A 33 0.36 15.73 4.67
N SER A 34 -0.36 16.68 4.08
CA SER A 34 0.01 17.30 2.80
C SER A 34 1.16 18.30 2.97
N GLU A 35 1.17 19.05 4.07
CA GLU A 35 2.26 19.99 4.39
C GLU A 35 3.59 19.25 4.52
N LYS A 36 3.62 18.20 5.35
CA LYS A 36 4.82 17.37 5.52
C LYS A 36 5.24 16.67 4.23
N ALA A 37 4.30 16.32 3.37
CA ALA A 37 4.61 15.67 2.10
C ALA A 37 5.30 16.63 1.12
N ILE A 38 4.90 17.91 1.07
CA ILE A 38 5.55 18.93 0.25
C ILE A 38 7.03 19.04 0.64
N ASP A 39 7.32 19.15 1.95
CA ASP A 39 8.68 19.26 2.45
C ASP A 39 9.55 18.04 2.11
N LEU A 40 8.98 16.84 2.13
CA LEU A 40 9.72 15.59 1.95
C LEU A 40 9.88 15.15 0.51
N LEU A 41 8.92 15.50 -0.36
CA LEU A 41 8.86 15.04 -1.74
C LEU A 41 9.31 16.12 -2.74
N GLY A 42 9.32 17.38 -2.32
CA GLY A 42 9.67 18.52 -3.15
C GLY A 42 8.53 19.02 -4.04
N GLU A 43 8.82 20.05 -4.81
CA GLU A 43 7.86 20.69 -5.70
C GLU A 43 7.56 19.82 -6.94
N GLY A 44 6.38 20.02 -7.54
CA GLY A 44 5.99 19.33 -8.77
C GLY A 44 5.41 17.93 -8.58
N ILE A 45 5.29 17.44 -7.35
CA ILE A 45 4.55 16.21 -7.03
C ILE A 45 3.06 16.54 -6.88
N ARG A 46 2.20 15.81 -7.59
CA ARG A 46 0.75 15.89 -7.34
C ARG A 46 0.48 15.22 -5.99
N ILE A 47 0.23 16.02 -4.97
CA ILE A 47 -0.13 15.52 -3.64
C ILE A 47 -1.67 15.43 -3.57
N VAL A 48 -2.17 14.28 -3.17
CA VAL A 48 -3.61 14.03 -3.00
C VAL A 48 -3.90 13.53 -1.59
N GLY A 49 -5.09 13.85 -1.11
CA GLY A 49 -5.52 13.57 0.26
C GLY A 49 -4.98 14.57 1.31
N PRO A 50 -5.25 14.32 2.61
CA PRO A 50 -6.05 13.21 3.12
C PRO A 50 -7.50 13.26 2.58
N PHE A 51 -8.04 12.11 2.18
CA PHE A 51 -9.43 12.04 1.72
C PHE A 51 -10.35 11.96 2.94
N VAL A 52 -11.31 12.89 3.00
CA VAL A 52 -12.42 12.83 3.96
C VAL A 52 -13.59 12.06 3.35
N ASP A 53 -13.82 12.25 2.06
CA ASP A 53 -14.86 11.59 1.28
C ASP A 53 -14.25 10.45 0.43
N PRO A 54 -14.73 9.19 0.54
CA PRO A 54 -14.27 8.08 -0.30
C PRO A 54 -14.43 8.33 -1.80
N THR A 55 -15.37 9.18 -2.22
CA THR A 55 -15.55 9.52 -3.64
C THR A 55 -14.38 10.30 -4.22
N ASP A 56 -13.62 11.03 -3.41
CA ASP A 56 -12.39 11.70 -3.87
C ASP A 56 -11.27 10.69 -4.11
N LEU A 57 -11.17 9.64 -3.27
CA LEU A 57 -10.27 8.53 -3.53
C LEU A 57 -10.63 7.82 -4.84
N ARG A 58 -11.93 7.59 -5.08
CA ARG A 58 -12.40 6.95 -6.32
C ARG A 58 -11.98 7.71 -7.57
N LYS A 59 -12.08 9.05 -7.59
CA LYS A 59 -11.62 9.86 -8.72
C LYS A 59 -10.13 9.66 -9.01
N GLU A 60 -9.31 9.52 -7.98
CA GLU A 60 -7.88 9.26 -8.13
C GLU A 60 -7.59 7.82 -8.61
N LEU A 61 -8.40 6.85 -8.18
CA LEU A 61 -8.34 5.47 -8.67
C LEU A 61 -8.73 5.39 -10.15
N GLU A 62 -9.80 6.05 -10.58
CA GLU A 62 -10.23 6.09 -12.00
C GLU A 62 -9.25 6.87 -12.89
N TRP A 63 -8.49 7.81 -12.32
CA TRP A 63 -7.41 8.49 -13.04
C TRP A 63 -6.16 7.61 -13.21
N ALA A 64 -5.94 6.65 -12.31
CA ALA A 64 -4.72 5.86 -12.24
C ALA A 64 -4.76 4.65 -13.16
N ASP A 65 -3.67 4.41 -13.90
CA ASP A 65 -3.47 3.14 -14.60
C ASP A 65 -3.01 2.04 -13.62
N CYS A 66 -2.32 2.46 -12.55
CA CYS A 66 -1.71 1.58 -11.55
C CYS A 66 -1.76 2.22 -10.15
N VAL A 67 -2.03 1.39 -9.14
CA VAL A 67 -1.94 1.75 -7.72
C VAL A 67 -0.72 1.06 -7.11
N VAL A 68 0.07 1.80 -6.33
CA VAL A 68 1.21 1.27 -5.56
C VAL A 68 0.99 1.58 -4.08
N ASN A 69 0.71 0.56 -3.27
CA ASN A 69 0.52 0.69 -1.83
C ASN A 69 1.74 0.22 -1.05
N LEU A 70 2.55 1.16 -0.59
CA LEU A 70 3.69 0.92 0.31
C LEU A 70 3.42 1.42 1.73
N ALA A 71 2.17 1.77 2.05
CA ALA A 71 1.84 2.29 3.37
C ALA A 71 1.89 1.19 4.42
N GLY A 72 2.42 1.57 5.59
CA GLY A 72 2.45 0.70 6.76
C GLY A 72 3.13 1.42 7.92
N ARG A 73 2.59 1.25 9.12
CA ARG A 73 3.23 1.79 10.32
C ARG A 73 4.50 0.97 10.63
N PRO A 74 5.65 1.61 10.95
CA PRO A 74 6.88 0.89 11.29
C PRO A 74 6.68 -0.08 12.45
N LEU A 75 7.22 -1.29 12.31
CA LEU A 75 7.17 -2.36 13.33
C LEU A 75 8.35 -2.28 14.31
N ALA A 76 9.47 -1.71 13.87
CA ALA A 76 10.71 -1.61 14.65
C ALA A 76 10.65 -0.47 15.69
N GLY A 77 11.36 -0.64 16.80
CA GLY A 77 11.56 0.41 17.80
C GLY A 77 10.33 0.71 18.68
N VAL A 78 9.34 -0.18 18.73
CA VAL A 78 8.14 -0.01 19.56
C VAL A 78 7.84 -1.26 20.38
N ARG A 79 7.23 -1.09 21.55
CA ARG A 79 6.72 -2.21 22.36
C ARG A 79 5.39 -2.71 21.78
N TRP A 80 5.27 -4.01 21.58
CA TRP A 80 4.10 -4.62 20.94
C TRP A 80 2.98 -4.86 21.95
N THR A 81 2.11 -3.86 22.06
CA THR A 81 0.85 -3.95 22.82
C THR A 81 -0.31 -4.29 21.88
N GLN A 82 -1.47 -4.69 22.43
CA GLN A 82 -2.67 -4.91 21.62
C GLN A 82 -3.08 -3.66 20.81
N LYS A 83 -2.93 -2.48 21.41
CA LYS A 83 -3.14 -1.20 20.70
C LYS A 83 -2.20 -1.06 19.50
N LYS A 84 -0.92 -1.43 19.66
CA LYS A 84 0.05 -1.36 18.55
C LYS A 84 -0.22 -2.38 17.46
N LYS A 85 -0.66 -3.59 17.82
CA LYS A 85 -1.12 -4.60 16.86
C LYS A 85 -2.28 -4.08 16.01
N LYS A 86 -3.28 -3.47 16.66
CA LYS A 86 -4.40 -2.82 15.96
C LYS A 86 -3.93 -1.70 15.03
N ASP A 87 -3.01 -0.83 15.49
CA ASP A 87 -2.42 0.20 14.63
C ASP A 87 -1.72 -0.41 13.38
N PHE A 88 -1.08 -1.57 13.54
CA PHE A 88 -0.39 -2.25 12.44
C PHE A 88 -1.37 -2.81 11.41
N GLU A 89 -2.43 -3.46 11.89
CA GLU A 89 -3.55 -3.96 11.09
C GLU A 89 -4.23 -2.81 10.35
N ASP A 90 -4.61 -1.73 11.02
CA ASP A 90 -5.30 -0.60 10.40
C ASP A 90 -4.45 0.09 9.33
N SER A 91 -3.15 0.25 9.59
CA SER A 91 -2.23 0.87 8.64
C SER A 91 -1.92 0.04 7.40
N ARG A 92 -2.35 -1.23 7.36
CA ARG A 92 -2.08 -2.19 6.27
C ARG A 92 -3.38 -2.76 5.72
N ILE A 93 -4.04 -3.62 6.49
CA ILE A 93 -5.29 -4.29 6.16
C ILE A 93 -6.41 -3.27 5.99
N GLY A 94 -6.58 -2.36 6.96
CA GLY A 94 -7.65 -1.36 6.92
C GLY A 94 -7.55 -0.45 5.69
N LEU A 95 -6.36 0.09 5.43
CA LEU A 95 -6.09 0.92 4.25
C LEU A 95 -6.24 0.13 2.94
N THR A 96 -5.77 -1.12 2.89
CA THR A 96 -5.87 -1.96 1.69
C THR A 96 -7.34 -2.31 1.39
N ASN A 97 -8.14 -2.63 2.42
CA ASN A 97 -9.57 -2.83 2.26
C ASN A 97 -10.26 -1.59 1.69
N LEU A 98 -9.94 -0.39 2.18
CA LEU A 98 -10.48 0.85 1.65
C LEU A 98 -10.14 1.03 0.16
N ILE A 99 -8.89 0.73 -0.24
CA ILE A 99 -8.47 0.78 -1.64
C ILE A 99 -9.29 -0.20 -2.48
N THR A 100 -9.37 -1.47 -2.07
CA THR A 100 -10.07 -2.50 -2.85
C THR A 100 -11.58 -2.28 -2.89
N GLU A 101 -12.15 -1.74 -1.82
CA GLU A 101 -13.55 -1.33 -1.78
C GLU A 101 -13.83 -0.21 -2.78
N GLU A 102 -13.00 0.84 -2.83
CA GLU A 102 -13.22 1.88 -3.83
C GLU A 102 -12.89 1.44 -5.26
N ILE A 103 -11.96 0.49 -5.46
CA ILE A 103 -11.75 -0.16 -6.76
C ILE A 103 -13.04 -0.85 -7.23
N SER A 104 -13.74 -1.55 -6.34
CA SER A 104 -15.02 -2.21 -6.66
C SER A 104 -16.11 -1.25 -7.15
N ASN A 105 -16.00 0.02 -6.75
CA ASN A 105 -16.95 1.09 -7.09
C ASN A 105 -16.51 1.94 -8.30
N CYS A 106 -15.34 1.68 -8.89
CA CYS A 106 -14.86 2.40 -10.06
C CYS A 106 -15.60 1.96 -11.33
N GLN A 107 -15.89 2.91 -12.23
CA GLN A 107 -16.36 2.57 -13.57
C GLN A 107 -15.21 2.05 -14.45
N ASN A 108 -14.02 2.64 -14.28
CA ASN A 108 -12.80 2.25 -14.96
C ASN A 108 -11.71 2.02 -13.90
N PRO A 109 -11.64 0.82 -13.28
CA PRO A 109 -10.65 0.54 -12.26
C PRO A 109 -9.22 0.53 -12.85
N PRO A 110 -8.18 0.77 -12.02
CA PRO A 110 -6.79 0.64 -12.44
C PRO A 110 -6.51 -0.79 -12.92
N SER A 111 -5.63 -0.97 -13.90
CA SER A 111 -5.32 -2.32 -14.41
C SER A 111 -4.40 -3.12 -13.49
N VAL A 112 -3.66 -2.45 -12.60
CA VAL A 112 -2.64 -3.06 -11.73
C VAL A 112 -2.71 -2.48 -10.33
N PHE A 113 -2.63 -3.34 -9.33
CA PHE A 113 -2.50 -2.96 -7.93
C PHE A 113 -1.28 -3.64 -7.28
N VAL A 114 -0.17 -2.92 -7.17
CA VAL A 114 1.02 -3.39 -6.46
C VAL A 114 0.86 -3.12 -4.97
N SER A 115 0.59 -4.16 -4.19
CA SER A 115 0.56 -4.07 -2.73
C SER A 115 1.86 -4.61 -2.12
N ALA A 116 2.46 -3.84 -1.21
CA ALA A 116 3.54 -4.37 -0.39
C ALA A 116 3.05 -5.53 0.50
N SER A 117 3.99 -6.39 0.88
CA SER A 117 3.86 -7.40 1.93
C SER A 117 5.20 -7.49 2.69
N ALA A 118 5.50 -8.61 3.34
CA ALA A 118 6.79 -8.87 3.97
C ALA A 118 7.10 -10.37 4.08
N VAL A 119 8.39 -10.69 4.18
CA VAL A 119 8.88 -12.05 4.47
C VAL A 119 8.37 -12.61 5.82
N GLY A 120 7.83 -11.74 6.68
CA GLY A 120 7.14 -12.16 7.90
C GLY A 120 5.96 -13.10 7.65
N TYR A 121 5.44 -13.19 6.42
CA TYR A 121 4.47 -14.20 5.99
C TYR A 121 4.91 -15.63 6.35
N TYR A 122 6.19 -15.95 6.18
CA TYR A 122 6.69 -17.31 6.33
C TYR A 122 7.04 -17.69 7.79
N GLY A 123 7.12 -16.70 8.69
CA GLY A 123 7.62 -16.89 10.06
C GLY A 123 9.10 -17.26 10.13
N ASP A 124 9.58 -17.60 11.33
CA ASP A 124 10.94 -18.12 11.52
C ASP A 124 11.03 -19.59 11.09
N ARG A 125 11.85 -19.85 10.06
CA ARG A 125 12.10 -21.17 9.47
C ARG A 125 13.56 -21.58 9.58
N GLY A 126 14.33 -20.89 10.42
CA GLY A 126 15.75 -21.14 10.64
C GLY A 126 16.57 -21.02 9.34
N THR A 127 17.08 -22.15 8.86
CA THR A 127 17.97 -22.21 7.68
C THR A 127 17.27 -22.73 6.42
N GLU A 128 15.97 -22.97 6.49
CA GLU A 128 15.18 -23.41 5.33
C GLU A 128 15.21 -22.35 4.23
N ILE A 129 15.42 -22.78 2.98
CA ILE A 129 15.30 -21.91 1.81
C ILE A 129 13.81 -21.73 1.50
N LEU A 130 13.34 -20.49 1.59
CA LEU A 130 11.95 -20.14 1.36
C LEU A 130 11.74 -19.56 -0.05
N THR A 131 10.58 -19.87 -0.63
CA THR A 131 10.13 -19.36 -1.93
C THR A 131 8.69 -18.88 -1.80
N GLU A 132 8.14 -18.26 -2.85
CA GLU A 132 6.73 -17.85 -2.91
C GLU A 132 5.74 -19.03 -2.86
N ARG A 133 6.24 -20.26 -2.97
CA ARG A 133 5.44 -21.50 -2.80
C ARG A 133 5.51 -22.07 -1.38
N SER A 134 6.34 -21.51 -0.51
CA SER A 134 6.49 -21.96 0.87
C SER A 134 5.24 -21.64 1.69
N SER A 135 4.94 -22.49 2.67
CA SER A 135 3.77 -22.31 3.53
C SER A 135 3.89 -21.07 4.42
N LYS A 136 2.74 -20.49 4.75
CA LYS A 136 2.60 -19.45 5.77
C LYS A 136 3.11 -19.94 7.12
N GLY A 137 3.74 -19.06 7.89
CA GLY A 137 4.03 -19.26 9.30
C GLY A 137 2.78 -19.21 10.19
N GLU A 138 2.97 -19.45 11.49
CA GLU A 138 1.89 -19.54 12.48
C GLU A 138 1.88 -18.37 13.47
N ASP A 139 2.85 -17.46 13.38
CA ASP A 139 2.97 -16.33 14.30
C ASP A 139 2.07 -15.14 13.92
N TYR A 140 2.10 -14.10 14.76
CA TYR A 140 1.31 -12.88 14.53
C TYR A 140 1.69 -12.16 13.22
N LEU A 141 2.97 -12.12 12.85
CA LEU A 141 3.41 -11.43 11.63
C LEU A 141 2.95 -12.19 10.39
N ALA A 142 3.01 -13.52 10.44
CA ALA A 142 2.52 -14.38 9.39
C ALA A 142 1.01 -14.17 9.19
N GLY A 143 0.24 -14.10 10.28
CA GLY A 143 -1.18 -13.74 10.25
C GLY A 143 -1.43 -12.35 9.66
N LEU A 144 -0.68 -11.34 10.12
CA LEU A 144 -0.80 -9.95 9.62
C LEU A 144 -0.52 -9.85 8.11
N CYS A 145 0.53 -10.51 7.61
CA CYS A 145 0.87 -10.48 6.19
C CYS A 145 -0.19 -11.21 5.35
N SER A 146 -0.63 -12.39 5.79
CA SER A 146 -1.66 -13.15 5.10
C SER A 146 -2.99 -12.40 4.99
N SER A 147 -3.46 -11.75 6.05
CA SER A 147 -4.68 -10.93 5.99
C SER A 147 -4.49 -9.66 5.16
N TRP A 148 -3.27 -9.10 5.11
CA TRP A 148 -2.96 -7.96 4.26
C TRP A 148 -2.97 -8.32 2.78
N GLU A 149 -2.37 -9.46 2.41
CA GLU A 149 -2.40 -10.00 1.04
C GLU A 149 -3.82 -10.35 0.61
N GLU A 150 -4.60 -11.02 1.46
CA GLU A 150 -6.01 -11.34 1.20
C GLU A 150 -6.84 -10.07 0.93
N SER A 151 -6.62 -9.00 1.70
CA SER A 151 -7.24 -7.70 1.42
C SER A 151 -6.88 -7.16 0.05
N ALA A 152 -5.64 -7.33 -0.42
CA ALA A 152 -5.22 -6.84 -1.74
C ALA A 152 -5.83 -7.66 -2.87
N HIS A 153 -5.84 -9.00 -2.75
CA HIS A 153 -6.37 -9.91 -3.76
C HIS A 153 -7.86 -9.71 -4.06
N LYS A 154 -8.63 -9.07 -3.17
CA LYS A 154 -10.03 -8.67 -3.47
C LYS A 154 -10.15 -7.82 -4.73
N ALA A 155 -9.12 -7.07 -5.11
CA ALA A 155 -9.13 -6.27 -6.34
C ALA A 155 -9.18 -7.15 -7.61
N GLU A 156 -8.72 -8.40 -7.54
CA GLU A 156 -8.71 -9.34 -8.67
C GLU A 156 -10.13 -9.67 -9.16
N GLU A 157 -11.11 -9.66 -8.26
CA GLU A 157 -12.53 -9.85 -8.59
C GLU A 157 -13.06 -8.80 -9.58
N TYR A 158 -12.38 -7.65 -9.66
CA TYR A 158 -12.73 -6.51 -10.51
C TYR A 158 -11.79 -6.37 -11.71
N GLY A 159 -11.07 -7.44 -12.07
CA GLY A 159 -10.19 -7.47 -13.25
C GLY A 159 -8.85 -6.74 -13.05
N VAL A 160 -8.53 -6.36 -11.82
CA VAL A 160 -7.26 -5.72 -11.47
C VAL A 160 -6.21 -6.78 -11.20
N ARG A 161 -5.05 -6.71 -11.85
CA ARG A 161 -3.94 -7.61 -11.52
C ARG A 161 -3.24 -7.14 -10.23
N VAL A 162 -3.16 -8.01 -9.23
CA VAL A 162 -2.42 -7.78 -7.99
C VAL A 162 -1.01 -8.36 -8.11
#